data_AF-A0A7J6AR95-F1
#
_entry.id   AF-A0A7J6AR95-F1
#
_cell.length_a   1.000
_cell.length_b   1.000
_cell.length_c   1.000
_cell.angle_alpha   90.00
_cell.angle_beta   90.00
_cell.angle_gamma   90.00
#
_symmetry.space_group_name_H-M   'P 1'
#
loop_
_entity.id
_entity.type
_entity.pdbx_description
1 polymer ?
#
loop_
_entity_poly.entity_id
_entity_poly.type
_entity_poly.pdbx_seq_one_letter_code
_entity_poly.pdbx_strand_id
1 'polypeptide(L)'
;MDPVTKWTPKQVVEWMRGLDASLQQYVASFEREKISGEQLLKISHQDLEELGVARIGHQELVLEAVDLLCALNYGVETDKLKNLVVKMRAASNNLHISTSERRKISSYDGNTSHKPPNEFLTSVVELIGAAKSLLTWLDRYNNI
;
A
#
# COMPACT_ATOMS: atom_id res chain seq x y z
N MET A 1 -0.72 -3.06 -9.77
CA MET A 1 0.73 -2.84 -9.58
C MET A 1 1.05 -3.20 -8.14
N ASP A 2 2.04 -4.06 -7.95
CA ASP A 2 2.60 -4.28 -6.62
C ASP A 2 3.40 -3.05 -6.17
N PRO A 3 3.43 -2.73 -4.86
CA PRO A 3 4.21 -1.61 -4.36
C PRO A 3 5.69 -1.80 -4.70
N VAL A 4 6.40 -0.70 -4.89
CA VAL A 4 7.81 -0.71 -5.30
C VAL A 4 8.67 -1.45 -4.28
N THR A 5 8.33 -1.38 -2.98
CA THR A 5 8.97 -2.15 -1.91
C THR A 5 9.00 -3.67 -2.14
N LYS A 6 8.14 -4.20 -3.00
CA LYS A 6 8.09 -5.64 -3.34
C LYS A 6 8.72 -5.98 -4.68
N TRP A 7 9.32 -5.02 -5.36
CA TRP A 7 9.93 -5.27 -6.65
C TRP A 7 11.13 -6.20 -6.50
N THR A 8 11.12 -7.24 -7.34
CA THR A 8 12.26 -8.11 -7.55
C THR A 8 13.39 -7.34 -8.24
N PRO A 9 14.66 -7.81 -8.12
CA PRO A 9 15.77 -7.18 -8.84
C PRO A 9 15.53 -7.10 -10.36
N LYS A 10 14.84 -8.09 -10.93
CA LYS A 10 14.44 -8.06 -12.34
C LYS A 10 13.52 -6.87 -12.65
N GLN A 11 12.54 -6.58 -11.80
CA GLN A 11 11.65 -5.44 -11.98
C GLN A 11 12.39 -4.11 -11.85
N VAL A 12 13.37 -4.00 -10.94
CA VAL A 12 14.24 -2.82 -10.84
C VAL A 12 15.06 -2.63 -12.12
N VAL A 13 15.60 -3.72 -12.69
CA VAL A 13 16.33 -3.69 -13.96
C VAL A 13 15.43 -3.26 -15.12
N GLU A 14 14.20 -3.77 -15.22
CA GLU A 14 13.25 -3.32 -16.24
C GLU A 14 12.88 -1.84 -16.07
N TRP A 15 12.74 -1.36 -14.84
CA TRP A 15 12.52 0.06 -14.56
C TRP A 15 13.70 0.92 -15.00
N MET A 16 14.94 0.52 -14.68
CA MET A 16 16.17 1.21 -15.13
C MET A 16 16.26 1.29 -16.66
N ARG A 17 15.82 0.25 -17.38
CA ARG A 17 15.77 0.25 -18.86
C ARG A 17 14.77 1.25 -19.44
N GLY A 18 13.79 1.69 -18.65
CA GLY A 18 12.84 2.74 -19.02
C GLY A 18 13.36 4.16 -18.80
N LEU A 19 14.52 4.33 -18.15
CA LEU A 19 15.14 5.64 -17.92
C LEU A 19 15.90 6.15 -19.15
N ASP A 20 16.49 7.34 -19.03
CA ASP A 20 17.24 7.99 -20.11
C ASP A 20 18.37 7.10 -20.69
N ALA A 21 18.68 7.31 -21.98
CA ALA A 21 19.70 6.56 -22.69
C ALA A 21 21.09 6.67 -22.04
N SER A 22 21.39 7.81 -21.40
CA SER A 22 22.65 8.06 -20.68
C SER A 22 22.87 7.14 -19.47
N LEU A 23 21.78 6.58 -18.90
CA LEU A 23 21.81 5.72 -17.72
C LEU A 23 21.90 4.23 -18.05
N GLN A 24 21.72 3.85 -19.32
CA GLN A 24 21.63 2.43 -19.73
C GLN A 24 22.93 1.65 -19.48
N GLN A 25 24.07 2.33 -19.43
CA GLN A 25 25.37 1.74 -19.09
C GLN A 25 25.42 1.17 -17.65
N TYR A 26 24.55 1.61 -16.74
CA TYR A 26 24.53 1.18 -15.34
C TYR A 26 23.60 -0.01 -15.07
N VAL A 27 22.74 -0.37 -16.04
CA VAL A 27 21.75 -1.44 -15.88
C VAL A 27 22.42 -2.76 -15.47
N ALA A 28 23.57 -3.09 -16.07
CA ALA A 28 24.32 -4.30 -15.74
C ALA A 28 24.87 -4.29 -14.30
N SER A 29 25.21 -3.12 -13.75
CA SER A 29 25.61 -2.99 -12.34
C SER A 29 24.44 -3.26 -11.41
N PHE A 30 23.28 -2.66 -11.67
CA PHE A 30 22.07 -2.89 -10.86
C PHE A 30 21.63 -4.37 -10.91
N GLU A 31 21.74 -5.01 -12.08
CA GLU A 31 21.45 -6.43 -12.25
C GLU A 31 22.44 -7.32 -11.48
N ARG A 32 23.74 -7.02 -11.56
CA ARG A 32 24.79 -7.78 -10.88
C ARG A 32 24.67 -7.69 -9.36
N GLU A 33 24.46 -6.49 -8.83
CA GLU A 33 24.29 -6.25 -7.39
C GLU A 33 22.89 -6.63 -6.88
N LYS A 34 21.99 -7.03 -7.79
CA LYS A 34 20.63 -7.48 -7.48
C LYS A 34 19.85 -6.50 -6.61
N ILE A 35 19.88 -5.22 -6.97
CA ILE A 35 19.19 -4.17 -6.23
C ILE A 35 17.69 -4.47 -6.19
N SER A 36 17.17 -4.64 -4.97
CA SER A 36 15.74 -4.83 -4.71
C SER A 36 14.98 -3.50 -4.73
N GLY A 37 13.66 -3.56 -4.85
CA GLY A 37 12.84 -2.34 -4.81
C GLY A 37 12.93 -1.57 -3.49
N GLU A 38 13.11 -2.25 -2.36
CA GLU A 38 13.34 -1.56 -1.07
C GLU A 38 14.66 -0.80 -1.06
N GLN A 39 15.73 -1.41 -1.56
CA GLN A 39 17.04 -0.76 -1.66
C GLN A 39 17.00 0.41 -2.64
N LEU A 40 16.30 0.26 -3.77
CA LEU A 40 16.13 1.33 -4.76
C LEU A 40 15.47 2.57 -4.14
N LEU A 41 14.41 2.40 -3.34
CA LEU A 41 13.70 3.51 -2.71
C LEU A 41 14.53 4.23 -1.64
N LYS A 42 15.58 3.59 -1.13
CA LYS A 42 16.47 4.12 -0.07
C LYS A 42 17.86 4.48 -0.61
N ILE A 43 18.04 4.45 -1.94
CA ILE A 43 19.36 4.59 -2.56
C ILE A 43 19.92 6.00 -2.33
N SER A 44 21.19 6.07 -1.95
CA SER A 44 21.91 7.33 -1.70
C SER A 44 22.94 7.61 -2.80
N HIS A 45 23.49 8.83 -2.80
CA HIS A 45 24.64 9.17 -3.66
C HIS A 45 25.80 8.20 -3.48
N GLN A 46 26.08 7.76 -2.24
CA GLN A 46 27.15 6.82 -1.95
C GLN A 46 26.87 5.44 -2.55
N ASP A 47 25.65 4.92 -2.41
CA ASP A 47 25.27 3.63 -3.02
C ASP A 47 25.39 3.68 -4.55
N LEU A 48 25.05 4.82 -5.16
CA LEU A 48 25.19 5.05 -6.59
C LEU A 48 26.66 5.06 -7.03
N GLU A 49 27.57 5.63 -6.24
CA GLU A 49 29.01 5.53 -6.49
C GLU A 49 29.50 4.08 -6.45
N GLU A 50 29.07 3.31 -5.45
CA GLU A 50 29.41 1.88 -5.32
C GLU A 50 28.87 1.04 -6.50
N LEU A 51 27.74 1.45 -7.08
CA LEU A 51 27.18 0.86 -8.30
C LEU A 51 27.89 1.32 -9.59
N GLY A 52 28.87 2.21 -9.49
CA GLY A 52 29.65 2.75 -10.61
C GLY A 52 29.06 4.01 -11.24
N VAL A 53 28.01 4.58 -10.67
CA VAL A 53 27.41 5.86 -11.09
C VAL A 53 28.16 7.00 -10.42
N ALA A 54 29.41 7.25 -10.82
CA ALA A 54 30.25 8.29 -10.20
C ALA A 54 29.98 9.72 -10.70
N ARG A 55 29.26 9.88 -11.81
CA ARG A 55 28.97 11.20 -12.38
C ARG A 55 27.81 11.82 -11.62
N ILE A 56 28.04 12.97 -10.96
CA ILE A 56 27.01 13.71 -10.21
C ILE A 56 25.74 13.91 -11.06
N GLY A 57 25.87 14.38 -12.31
CA GLY A 57 24.70 14.55 -13.18
C GLY A 57 23.89 13.27 -13.43
N HIS A 58 24.54 12.11 -13.49
CA HIS A 58 23.83 10.83 -13.63
C HIS A 58 23.22 10.37 -12.30
N GLN A 59 23.88 10.65 -11.17
CA GLN A 59 23.31 10.39 -9.85
C GLN A 59 22.02 11.17 -9.65
N GLU A 60 22.02 12.48 -9.96
CA GLU A 60 20.84 13.34 -9.86
C GLU A 60 19.68 12.84 -10.73
N LEU A 61 19.95 12.39 -11.96
CA LEU A 61 18.90 11.83 -12.82
C LEU A 61 18.29 10.54 -12.24
N VAL A 62 19.12 9.66 -11.65
CA VAL A 62 18.62 8.45 -11.00
C VAL A 62 17.80 8.80 -9.76
N LEU A 63 18.30 9.71 -8.92
CA LEU A 63 17.61 10.14 -7.70
C LEU A 63 16.29 10.85 -8.00
N GLU A 64 16.25 11.73 -9.01
CA GLU A 64 15.01 12.36 -9.47
C GLU A 64 13.99 11.32 -9.95
N ALA A 65 14.45 10.31 -10.70
CA ALA A 65 13.58 9.21 -11.12
C ALA A 65 13.08 8.37 -9.93
N VAL A 66 13.92 8.16 -8.91
CA VAL A 66 13.53 7.49 -7.66
C VAL A 66 12.52 8.34 -6.88
N ASP A 67 12.69 9.65 -6.79
CA ASP A 67 11.74 10.56 -6.12
C ASP A 67 10.36 10.53 -6.81
N LEU A 68 10.34 10.53 -8.13
CA LEU A 68 9.10 10.38 -8.90
C LEU A 68 8.46 8.99 -8.68
N LEU A 69 9.28 7.94 -8.62
CA LEU A 69 8.82 6.58 -8.33
C LEU A 69 8.26 6.47 -6.90
N CYS A 70 8.89 7.12 -5.92
CA CYS A 70 8.41 7.28 -4.56
C CYS A 70 7.06 7.98 -4.56
N ALA A 71 6.93 9.15 -5.19
CA ALA A 71 5.68 9.90 -5.26
C ALA A 71 4.54 9.08 -5.89
N LEU A 72 4.83 8.30 -6.92
CA LEU A 72 3.87 7.39 -7.53
C LEU A 72 3.48 6.25 -6.57
N ASN A 73 4.46 5.64 -5.88
CA ASN A 73 4.22 4.59 -4.90
C ASN A 73 3.36 5.11 -3.74
N TYR A 74 3.66 6.30 -3.21
CA TYR A 74 2.87 6.97 -2.18
C TYR A 74 1.47 7.34 -2.67
N GLY A 75 1.30 7.79 -3.92
CA GLY A 75 -0.01 8.06 -4.52
C GLY A 75 -0.89 6.81 -4.55
N VAL A 76 -0.35 5.70 -5.05
CA VAL A 76 -1.05 4.40 -5.08
C VAL A 76 -1.37 3.91 -3.66
N GLU A 77 -0.44 4.04 -2.71
CA GLU A 77 -0.65 3.66 -1.31
C GLU A 77 -1.71 4.54 -0.63
N THR A 78 -1.71 5.84 -0.91
CA THR A 78 -2.71 6.80 -0.41
C THR A 78 -4.10 6.50 -0.95
N ASP A 79 -4.23 6.19 -2.23
CA ASP A 79 -5.53 5.80 -2.80
C ASP A 79 -6.01 4.46 -2.27
N LYS A 80 -5.08 3.52 -1.99
CA LYS A 80 -5.40 2.28 -1.27
C LYS A 80 -5.90 2.56 0.14
N LEU A 81 -5.27 3.47 0.88
CA LEU A 81 -5.72 3.90 2.21
C LEU A 81 -7.12 4.52 2.14
N LYS A 82 -7.35 5.48 1.22
CA LYS A 82 -8.68 6.08 1.02
C LYS A 82 -9.75 5.01 0.79
N ASN A 83 -9.47 4.01 -0.06
CA ASN A 83 -10.39 2.92 -0.32
C ASN A 83 -10.67 2.06 0.93
N LEU A 84 -9.65 1.77 1.75
CA LEU A 84 -9.83 1.04 3.01
C LEU A 84 -10.69 1.82 4.00
N VAL A 85 -10.44 3.13 4.14
CA VAL A 85 -11.22 4.03 4.99
C VAL A 85 -12.68 4.13 4.54
N VAL A 86 -12.92 4.24 3.22
CA VAL A 86 -14.28 4.25 2.65
C VAL A 86 -15.01 2.94 2.97
N LYS A 87 -14.35 1.78 2.80
CA LYS A 87 -14.93 0.47 3.15
C LYS A 87 -15.24 0.36 4.64
N MET A 88 -14.34 0.81 5.51
CA MET A 88 -14.57 0.81 6.97
C MET A 88 -15.75 1.71 7.35
N ARG A 89 -15.85 2.90 6.75
CA ARG A 89 -16.98 3.81 6.98
C ARG A 89 -18.30 3.19 6.52
N ALA A 90 -18.32 2.55 5.35
CA ALA A 90 -19.51 1.86 4.85
C ALA A 90 -19.96 0.73 5.79
N ALA A 91 -19.03 -0.15 6.22
CA ALA A 91 -19.34 -1.23 7.15
C ALA A 91 -19.83 -0.71 8.52
N SER A 92 -19.25 0.38 9.02
CA SER A 92 -19.70 1.04 10.25
C SER A 92 -21.11 1.61 10.13
N ASN A 93 -21.42 2.26 9.00
CA ASN A 93 -22.76 2.78 8.72
C ASN A 93 -23.79 1.65 8.60
N ASN A 94 -23.47 0.56 7.90
CA ASN A 94 -24.36 -0.60 7.78
C ASN A 94 -24.69 -1.18 9.16
N LEU A 95 -23.66 -1.39 10.00
CA LEU A 95 -23.85 -1.86 11.38
C LEU A 95 -24.73 -0.90 12.20
N HIS A 96 -24.53 0.41 12.04
CA HIS A 96 -25.33 1.43 12.70
C HIS A 96 -26.81 1.37 12.25
N ILE A 97 -27.07 1.17 10.96
CA ILE A 97 -28.42 0.99 10.41
C ILE A 97 -29.08 -0.25 11.02
N SER A 98 -28.45 -1.42 10.94
CA SER A 98 -29.02 -2.68 11.50
C SER A 98 -29.25 -2.60 13.02
N THR A 99 -28.41 -1.86 13.74
CA THR A 99 -28.59 -1.62 15.19
C THR A 99 -29.76 -0.68 15.46
N SER A 100 -29.95 0.34 14.63
CA SER A 100 -31.03 1.32 14.77
C SER A 100 -32.39 0.74 14.38
N GLU A 101 -32.45 -0.11 13.37
CA GLU A 101 -33.65 -0.87 13.01
C GLU A 101 -34.09 -1.79 14.15
N ARG A 102 -33.16 -2.47 14.83
CA ARG A 102 -33.48 -3.23 16.04
C ARG A 102 -34.08 -2.37 17.15
N ARG A 103 -33.55 -1.16 17.39
CA ARG A 103 -34.10 -0.26 18.42
C ARG A 103 -35.52 0.18 18.12
N LYS A 104 -35.89 0.34 16.85
CA LYS A 104 -37.28 0.67 16.44
C LYS A 104 -38.24 -0.51 16.62
N ILE A 105 -37.79 -1.73 16.33
CA ILE A 105 -38.60 -2.96 16.41
C ILE A 105 -38.80 -3.42 17.87
N SER A 106 -37.89 -3.05 18.80
CA SER A 106 -37.94 -3.37 20.24
C SER A 106 -39.09 -2.70 21.04
N SER A 107 -40.12 -2.19 20.37
CA SER A 107 -41.32 -1.61 21.00
C SER A 107 -42.46 -2.60 21.18
N TYR A 108 -42.29 -3.88 20.83
CA TYR A 108 -43.30 -4.91 21.13
C TYR A 108 -42.69 -6.30 21.28
N ASP A 109 -43.21 -6.99 22.28
CA ASP A 109 -43.07 -8.40 22.65
C ASP A 109 -41.87 -8.83 23.51
N GLY A 110 -42.17 -9.04 24.79
CA GLY A 110 -41.33 -9.82 25.69
C GLY A 110 -41.71 -11.29 25.53
N ASN A 111 -40.70 -12.13 25.25
CA ASN A 111 -40.57 -13.53 25.74
C ASN A 111 -39.78 -14.47 24.81
N THR A 112 -38.87 -14.00 23.97
CA THR A 112 -38.09 -14.89 23.10
C THR A 112 -36.62 -14.49 23.07
N SER A 113 -35.76 -15.44 23.49
CA SER A 113 -34.30 -15.37 23.36
C SER A 113 -33.93 -15.36 21.88
N HIS A 114 -34.05 -14.19 21.23
CA HIS A 114 -33.80 -14.05 19.81
C HIS A 114 -32.31 -13.87 19.56
N LYS A 115 -31.68 -14.90 18.97
CA LYS A 115 -30.36 -14.79 18.34
C LYS A 115 -30.32 -13.55 17.44
N PRO A 116 -29.20 -12.82 17.38
CA PRO A 116 -29.09 -11.66 16.51
C PRO A 116 -29.37 -12.06 15.05
N PRO A 117 -30.11 -11.24 14.28
CA PRO A 117 -30.38 -11.49 12.87
C PRO A 117 -29.08 -11.71 12.09
N ASN A 118 -29.11 -12.61 11.12
CA ASN A 118 -27.95 -12.96 10.32
C ASN A 118 -27.31 -11.73 9.65
N GLU A 119 -28.15 -10.78 9.21
CA GLU A 119 -27.72 -9.51 8.63
C GLU A 119 -26.86 -8.66 9.58
N PHE A 120 -27.21 -8.61 10.87
CA PHE A 120 -26.39 -7.92 11.87
C PHE A 120 -25.05 -8.61 12.09
N LEU A 121 -25.05 -9.95 12.16
CA LEU A 121 -23.80 -10.72 12.26
C LEU A 121 -22.92 -10.48 11.03
N THR A 122 -23.50 -10.42 9.83
CA THR A 122 -22.80 -10.05 8.59
C THR A 122 -22.20 -8.65 8.71
N SER A 123 -22.96 -7.63 9.12
CA SER A 123 -22.42 -6.26 9.27
C SER A 123 -21.29 -6.18 10.30
N VAL A 124 -21.35 -6.96 11.38
CA VAL A 124 -20.26 -7.06 12.37
C VAL A 124 -19.01 -7.70 11.74
N VAL A 125 -19.17 -8.81 11.03
CA VAL A 125 -18.05 -9.50 10.36
C VAL A 125 -17.41 -8.62 9.29
N GLU A 126 -18.21 -7.91 8.49
CA GLU A 126 -17.74 -6.95 7.49
C GLU A 126 -16.94 -5.81 8.12
N LEU A 127 -17.41 -5.25 9.24
CA LEU A 127 -16.69 -4.21 9.96
C LEU A 127 -15.36 -4.71 10.51
N ILE A 128 -15.35 -5.91 11.12
CA ILE A 128 -14.12 -6.55 11.60
C ILE A 128 -13.14 -6.77 10.44
N GLY A 129 -13.62 -7.25 9.29
CA GLY A 129 -12.81 -7.47 8.09
C GLY A 129 -12.20 -6.17 7.55
N ALA A 130 -12.99 -5.09 7.47
CA ALA A 130 -12.51 -3.78 7.06
C ALA A 130 -11.48 -3.20 8.03
N ALA A 131 -11.73 -3.31 9.35
CA ALA A 131 -10.82 -2.85 10.38
C ALA A 131 -9.49 -3.61 10.37
N LYS A 132 -9.51 -4.95 10.25
CA LYS A 132 -8.29 -5.76 10.11
C LYS A 132 -7.50 -5.40 8.87
N SER A 133 -8.19 -5.16 7.75
CA SER A 133 -7.53 -4.77 6.49
C SER A 133 -6.85 -3.40 6.59
N LEU A 134 -7.45 -2.46 7.32
CA LEU A 134 -6.86 -1.15 7.59
C LEU A 134 -5.69 -1.25 8.56
N LEU A 135 -5.82 -2.01 9.65
CA LEU A 135 -4.76 -2.24 10.63
C LEU A 135 -3.53 -2.87 9.97
N THR A 136 -3.71 -3.95 9.20
CA THR A 136 -2.60 -4.59 8.45
C THR A 136 -1.97 -3.67 7.41
N TRP A 137 -2.68 -2.65 6.93
CA TRP A 137 -2.08 -1.62 6.06
C TRP A 137 -1.23 -0.65 6.89
N LEU A 138 -1.72 -0.18 8.03
CA LEU A 138 -0.97 0.69 8.95
C LEU A 138 0.29 0.02 9.50
N ASP A 139 0.20 -1.26 9.90
CA ASP A 139 1.33 -2.04 10.40
C ASP A 139 2.42 -2.23 9.35
N ARG A 140 2.03 -2.27 8.06
CA ARG A 140 2.99 -2.33 6.95
C ARG A 140 3.63 -0.98 6.68
N TYR A 141 2.90 0.12 6.83
CA TYR A 141 3.44 1.47 6.63
C TYR A 141 4.39 1.88 7.77
N ASN A 142 4.11 1.49 9.01
CA ASN A 142 4.93 1.83 10.18
C ASN A 142 6.24 1.02 10.31
N ASN A 143 6.45 -0.02 9.49
CA ASN A 143 7.65 -0.89 9.50
C ASN A 143 8.56 -0.67 8.29
N ILE A 144 8.42 0.45 7.57
CA ILE A 144 9.28 0.87 6.45
C ILE A 144 10.19 2.01 6.91
#